data_AF-A0A895AK47-F1
#
_entry.id   AF-A0A895AK47-F1
#
_cell.length_a   1.000
_cell.length_b   1.000
_cell.length_c   1.000
_cell.angle_alpha   90.00
_cell.angle_beta   90.00
_cell.angle_gamma   90.00
#
_symmetry.space_group_name_H-M   'P 1'
#
loop_
_entity.id
_entity.type
_entity.pdbx_description
1 polymer ?
#
loop_
_entity_poly.entity_id
_entity_poly.type
_entity_poly.pdbx_seq_one_letter_code
_entity_poly.pdbx_strand_id
1 'polypeptide(L)'
;MSNRSQFVPSWLVPEAAGDLPLTVSRLSLLALAAAFAVGYGAGFAVPLEVQAGVYLLGMVAMNLPHGGYEHFENLRRRAASFQGKYIVAYLVGIAAFGALFFVAPVAGLGLAVTVAVAKGGFGGVQSMDALYGTDHLRTRPQRWLAAVVRGGAVMVVPMLFWTDVFYAFSSVMISIFDPSAVSALGGDIATRRLVLGGGYGALVVAHLGLGYRRAAGTGSFLADAAETLLLIAYFALVPVVIAVGLYFPLWYSARQVARSSAVDDTAVTQADATGMLDALDADDPARATLASWAVLIVGSVATFGLATVLWLLSPQPLGGGGILVGLVAFWSIFVSIIALPHVVVGGWLDRTRGIWYVP
;
A
#
# COMPACT_ATOMS: atom_id res chain seq x y z
N MET A 1 35.22 11.82 -20.70
CA MET A 1 34.37 10.95 -19.85
C MET A 1 34.75 11.22 -18.41
N SER A 2 34.00 12.09 -17.70
CA SER A 2 34.38 12.60 -16.38
C SER A 2 33.17 12.62 -15.45
N ASN A 3 33.26 11.80 -14.40
CA ASN A 3 32.91 12.09 -13.02
C ASN A 3 31.52 12.69 -12.71
N ARG A 4 30.44 11.93 -12.95
CA ARG A 4 29.08 12.25 -12.44
C ARG A 4 28.66 11.46 -11.19
N SER A 5 29.50 10.59 -10.62
CA SER A 5 29.07 9.63 -9.58
C SER A 5 29.44 9.99 -8.14
N GLN A 6 30.10 11.12 -7.85
CA GLN A 6 30.56 11.40 -6.48
C GLN A 6 29.52 12.01 -5.52
N PHE A 7 28.40 12.52 -6.03
CA PHE A 7 27.39 13.20 -5.20
C PHE A 7 26.09 12.41 -5.02
N VAL A 8 25.91 11.32 -5.76
CA VAL A 8 24.73 10.46 -5.65
C VAL A 8 25.12 9.24 -4.82
N PRO A 9 24.52 9.02 -3.64
CA PRO A 9 24.73 7.80 -2.87
C PRO A 9 24.62 6.56 -3.77
N SER A 10 25.54 5.61 -3.64
CA SER A 10 25.63 4.45 -4.53
C SER A 10 24.34 3.62 -4.61
N TRP A 11 23.51 3.65 -3.56
CA TRP A 11 22.19 2.99 -3.55
C TRP A 11 21.10 3.71 -4.38
N LEU A 12 21.40 4.85 -5.00
CA LEU A 12 20.48 5.60 -5.87
C LEU A 12 20.83 5.48 -7.37
N VAL A 13 21.90 4.76 -7.73
CA VAL A 13 22.32 4.59 -9.13
C VAL A 13 21.69 3.31 -9.69
N PRO A 14 20.92 3.37 -10.80
CA PRO A 14 20.37 2.18 -11.43
C PRO A 14 21.45 1.34 -12.13
N GLU A 15 21.51 0.03 -11.85
CA GLU A 15 22.42 -0.96 -12.44
C GLU A 15 21.69 -2.00 -13.33
N ALA A 16 20.38 -2.21 -13.16
CA ALA A 16 19.53 -3.17 -13.89
C ALA A 16 18.11 -2.64 -14.23
N ALA A 17 17.32 -3.39 -15.02
CA ALA A 17 15.98 -2.98 -15.47
C ALA A 17 14.97 -2.75 -14.31
N GLY A 18 15.09 -3.50 -13.21
CA GLY A 18 14.33 -3.29 -11.97
C GLY A 18 14.73 -2.03 -11.19
N ASP A 19 15.85 -1.40 -11.53
CA ASP A 19 16.38 -0.28 -10.76
C ASP A 19 15.79 1.08 -11.15
N LEU A 20 15.27 1.23 -12.37
CA LEU A 20 14.66 2.50 -12.77
C LEU A 20 13.38 2.78 -11.96
N PRO A 21 12.38 1.88 -11.87
CA PRO A 21 11.19 2.14 -11.06
C PRO A 21 11.52 2.28 -9.57
N LEU A 22 12.50 1.52 -9.07
CA LEU A 22 12.99 1.64 -7.68
C LEU A 22 13.62 3.01 -7.41
N THR A 23 14.47 3.49 -8.31
CA THR A 23 15.15 4.80 -8.20
C THR A 23 14.16 5.94 -8.30
N VAL A 24 13.27 5.91 -9.29
CA VAL A 24 12.18 6.91 -9.45
C VAL A 24 11.36 6.96 -8.17
N SER A 25 11.06 5.82 -7.58
CA SER A 25 10.30 5.77 -6.34
C SER A 25 11.01 6.43 -5.16
N ARG A 26 12.29 6.10 -4.93
CA ARG A 26 13.12 6.71 -3.87
C ARG A 26 13.22 8.22 -4.05
N LEU A 27 13.56 8.67 -5.26
CA LEU A 27 13.72 10.08 -5.58
C LEU A 27 12.41 10.86 -5.46
N SER A 28 11.28 10.25 -5.86
CA SER A 28 9.97 10.91 -5.76
C SER A 28 9.60 11.22 -4.32
N LEU A 29 9.73 10.25 -3.40
CA LEU A 29 9.44 10.49 -1.99
C LEU A 29 10.45 11.45 -1.35
N LEU A 30 11.73 11.34 -1.69
CA LEU A 30 12.76 12.25 -1.20
C LEU A 30 12.49 13.69 -1.65
N ALA A 31 12.17 13.89 -2.94
CA ALA A 31 11.85 15.19 -3.50
C ALA A 31 10.60 15.80 -2.86
N LEU A 32 9.55 15.00 -2.65
CA LEU A 32 8.33 15.45 -1.95
C LEU A 32 8.64 15.85 -0.50
N ALA A 33 9.34 15.00 0.25
CA ALA A 33 9.69 15.29 1.64
C ALA A 33 10.54 16.58 1.75
N ALA A 34 11.54 16.73 0.86
CA ALA A 34 12.37 17.93 0.82
C ALA A 34 11.57 19.18 0.41
N ALA A 35 10.70 19.08 -0.60
CA ALA A 35 9.88 20.20 -1.06
C ALA A 35 8.93 20.69 0.03
N PHE A 36 8.26 19.78 0.76
CA PHE A 36 7.40 20.17 1.89
C PHE A 36 8.20 20.74 3.07
N ALA A 37 9.37 20.18 3.38
CA ALA A 37 10.24 20.74 4.43
C ALA A 37 10.67 22.19 4.10
N VAL A 38 11.10 22.45 2.86
CA VAL A 38 11.43 23.81 2.39
C VAL A 38 10.18 24.71 2.38
N GLY A 39 9.05 24.19 1.92
CA GLY A 39 7.77 24.90 1.89
C GLY A 39 7.33 25.39 3.27
N TYR A 40 7.43 24.54 4.30
CA TYR A 40 7.12 24.96 5.67
C TYR A 40 8.09 26.02 6.20
N GLY A 41 9.38 25.92 5.86
CA GLY A 41 10.35 26.97 6.18
C GLY A 41 10.00 28.32 5.54
N ALA A 42 9.29 28.30 4.40
CA ALA A 42 8.78 29.48 3.72
C ALA A 42 7.34 29.87 4.14
N GLY A 43 6.74 29.19 5.12
CA GLY A 43 5.37 29.45 5.59
C GLY A 43 4.26 28.99 4.63
N PHE A 44 4.57 28.12 3.66
CA PHE A 44 3.58 27.59 2.72
C PHE A 44 2.78 26.44 3.34
N ALA A 45 1.46 26.49 3.17
CA ALA A 45 0.56 25.41 3.55
C ALA A 45 -0.37 25.07 2.39
N VAL A 46 -0.58 23.78 2.12
CA VAL A 46 -1.47 23.32 1.06
C VAL A 46 -2.90 23.22 1.58
N PRO A 47 -3.88 23.89 0.95
CA PRO A 47 -5.29 23.80 1.34
C PRO A 47 -5.81 22.36 1.29
N LEU A 48 -6.69 21.99 2.22
CA LEU A 48 -7.18 20.62 2.36
C LEU A 48 -7.88 20.11 1.10
N GLU A 49 -8.53 20.99 0.33
CA GLU A 49 -9.19 20.68 -0.93
C GLU A 49 -8.18 20.18 -1.97
N VAL A 50 -7.02 20.85 -2.06
CA VAL A 50 -5.91 20.43 -2.94
C VAL A 50 -5.36 19.10 -2.47
N GLN A 51 -5.18 18.92 -1.15
CA GLN A 51 -4.72 17.65 -0.59
C GLN A 51 -5.69 16.50 -0.94
N ALA A 52 -6.98 16.72 -0.79
CA ALA A 52 -8.03 15.75 -1.12
C ALA A 52 -8.06 15.43 -2.62
N GLY A 53 -7.89 16.43 -3.49
CA GLY A 53 -7.74 16.22 -4.93
C GLY A 53 -6.54 15.34 -5.27
N VAL A 54 -5.38 15.60 -4.64
CA VAL A 54 -4.18 14.78 -4.81
C VAL A 54 -4.41 13.34 -4.32
N TYR A 55 -5.09 13.17 -3.19
CA TYR A 55 -5.48 11.85 -2.71
C TYR A 55 -6.36 11.12 -3.72
N LEU A 56 -7.44 11.73 -4.19
CA LEU A 56 -8.37 11.09 -5.12
C LEU A 56 -7.67 10.74 -6.44
N LEU A 57 -6.79 11.59 -6.93
CA LEU A 57 -5.97 11.29 -8.10
C LEU A 57 -5.04 10.09 -7.84
N GLY A 58 -4.21 10.16 -6.80
CA GLY A 58 -3.20 9.13 -6.55
C GLY A 58 -3.77 7.79 -6.11
N MET A 59 -4.76 7.80 -5.21
CA MET A 59 -5.35 6.58 -4.65
C MET A 59 -6.46 6.00 -5.51
N VAL A 60 -7.36 6.82 -6.04
CA VAL A 60 -8.53 6.34 -6.77
C VAL A 60 -8.21 6.22 -8.25
N ALA A 61 -7.73 7.29 -8.89
CA ALA A 61 -7.53 7.27 -10.33
C ALA A 61 -6.28 6.46 -10.76
N MET A 62 -5.22 6.43 -9.95
CA MET A 62 -3.98 5.71 -10.30
C MET A 62 -3.85 4.35 -9.62
N ASN A 63 -4.06 4.28 -8.30
CA ASN A 63 -3.78 3.06 -7.54
C ASN A 63 -4.87 1.98 -7.66
N LEU A 64 -6.16 2.31 -7.75
CA LEU A 64 -7.22 1.30 -7.95
C LEU A 64 -7.04 0.50 -9.25
N PRO A 65 -6.81 1.12 -10.43
CA PRO A 65 -6.52 0.37 -11.65
C PRO A 65 -5.30 -0.55 -11.50
N HIS A 66 -4.25 -0.08 -10.82
CA HIS A 66 -3.06 -0.90 -10.56
C HIS A 66 -3.38 -2.10 -9.66
N GLY A 67 -4.20 -1.94 -8.62
CA GLY A 67 -4.65 -3.07 -7.78
C GLY A 67 -5.45 -4.10 -8.58
N GLY A 68 -6.31 -3.65 -9.50
CA GLY A 68 -7.00 -4.53 -10.44
C GLY A 68 -6.04 -5.31 -11.34
N TYR A 69 -4.99 -4.64 -11.83
CA TYR A 69 -3.93 -5.28 -12.61
C TYR A 69 -3.12 -6.30 -11.79
N GLU A 70 -2.79 -6.00 -10.53
CA GLU A 70 -2.11 -6.94 -9.60
C GLU A 70 -2.95 -8.23 -9.41
N HIS A 71 -4.27 -8.08 -9.26
CA HIS A 71 -5.20 -9.20 -9.16
C HIS A 71 -5.28 -10.02 -10.45
N PHE A 72 -5.32 -9.34 -11.60
CA PHE A 72 -5.34 -9.94 -12.92
C PHE A 72 -4.06 -10.75 -13.22
N GLU A 73 -2.90 -10.13 -13.02
CA GLU A 73 -1.59 -10.71 -13.28
C GLU A 73 -1.38 -11.98 -12.43
N ASN A 74 -1.87 -11.95 -11.19
CA ASN A 74 -1.82 -13.10 -10.29
C ASN A 74 -2.65 -14.29 -10.80
N LEU A 75 -3.77 -14.06 -11.50
CA LEU A 75 -4.73 -15.08 -11.89
C LEU A 75 -4.59 -15.56 -13.33
N ARG A 76 -4.07 -14.74 -14.27
CA ARG A 76 -4.13 -14.99 -15.72
C ARG A 76 -3.59 -16.35 -16.16
N ARG A 77 -2.56 -16.88 -15.49
CA ARG A 77 -1.89 -18.15 -15.81
C ARG A 77 -2.15 -19.24 -14.76
N ARG A 78 -3.38 -19.33 -14.24
CA ARG A 78 -3.79 -20.30 -13.20
C ARG A 78 -5.06 -21.06 -13.59
N ALA A 79 -5.14 -22.31 -13.14
CA ALA A 79 -6.31 -23.17 -13.35
C ALA A 79 -7.63 -22.52 -12.90
N ALA A 80 -8.72 -22.76 -13.64
CA ALA A 80 -10.05 -22.22 -13.33
C ALA A 80 -10.54 -22.57 -11.91
N SER A 81 -10.19 -23.76 -11.41
CA SER A 81 -10.53 -24.19 -10.05
C SER A 81 -9.84 -23.35 -8.97
N PHE A 82 -8.61 -22.88 -9.22
CA PHE A 82 -7.92 -21.94 -8.34
C PHE A 82 -8.52 -20.55 -8.45
N GLN A 83 -8.75 -20.06 -9.67
CA GLN A 83 -9.35 -18.74 -9.91
C GLN A 83 -10.71 -18.60 -9.22
N GLY A 84 -11.59 -19.59 -9.35
CA GLY A 84 -12.90 -19.59 -8.69
C GLY A 84 -12.79 -19.55 -7.15
N LYS A 85 -11.96 -20.40 -6.55
CA LYS A 85 -11.72 -20.40 -5.09
C LYS A 85 -11.14 -19.06 -4.62
N TYR A 86 -10.23 -18.49 -5.39
CA TYR A 86 -9.60 -17.20 -5.10
C TYR A 86 -10.62 -16.06 -5.12
N ILE A 87 -11.45 -15.99 -6.16
CA ILE A 87 -12.53 -14.99 -6.29
C ILE A 87 -13.54 -15.12 -5.14
N VAL A 88 -13.99 -16.34 -4.82
CA VAL A 88 -14.92 -16.56 -3.70
C VAL A 88 -14.30 -16.10 -2.38
N ALA A 89 -13.04 -16.47 -2.10
CA ALA A 89 -12.35 -16.02 -0.90
C ALA A 89 -12.21 -14.49 -0.84
N TYR A 90 -11.96 -13.84 -1.98
CA TYR A 90 -11.94 -12.39 -2.11
C TYR A 90 -13.27 -11.74 -1.75
N LEU A 91 -14.36 -12.20 -2.37
CA LEU A 91 -15.70 -11.67 -2.15
C LEU A 91 -16.16 -11.89 -0.70
N VAL A 92 -15.85 -13.05 -0.12
CA VAL A 92 -16.12 -13.32 1.30
C VAL A 92 -15.33 -12.36 2.19
N GLY A 93 -14.05 -12.12 1.92
CA GLY A 93 -13.24 -11.17 2.68
C GLY A 93 -13.75 -9.73 2.58
N ILE A 94 -14.15 -9.29 1.39
CA ILE A 94 -14.77 -7.98 1.14
C ILE A 94 -16.09 -7.86 1.91
N ALA A 95 -16.97 -8.85 1.80
CA ALA A 95 -18.27 -8.84 2.45
C ALA A 95 -18.15 -8.86 3.98
N ALA A 96 -17.28 -9.72 4.53
CA ALA A 96 -17.05 -9.83 5.96
C ALA A 96 -16.46 -8.52 6.54
N PHE A 97 -15.50 -7.92 5.85
CA PHE A 97 -14.91 -6.66 6.31
C PHE A 97 -15.87 -5.48 6.12
N GLY A 98 -16.61 -5.41 5.01
CA GLY A 98 -17.69 -4.45 4.85
C GLY A 98 -18.73 -4.56 5.98
N ALA A 99 -19.21 -5.77 6.28
CA ALA A 99 -20.15 -6.03 7.36
C ALA A 99 -19.61 -5.60 8.73
N LEU A 100 -18.30 -5.78 9.00
CA LEU A 100 -17.68 -5.30 10.23
C LEU A 100 -17.84 -3.79 10.42
N PHE A 101 -17.78 -2.99 9.35
CA PHE A 101 -18.00 -1.54 9.48
C PHE A 101 -19.44 -1.19 9.87
N PHE A 102 -20.43 -1.95 9.38
CA PHE A 102 -21.83 -1.73 9.75
C PHE A 102 -22.14 -2.18 11.18
N VAL A 103 -21.44 -3.19 11.70
CA VAL A 103 -21.68 -3.73 13.04
C VAL A 103 -20.83 -3.04 14.12
N ALA A 104 -19.58 -2.72 13.79
CA ALA A 104 -18.59 -2.17 14.72
C ALA A 104 -17.59 -1.27 13.97
N PRO A 105 -17.97 -0.04 13.57
CA PRO A 105 -17.16 0.82 12.70
C PRO A 105 -15.80 1.19 13.30
N VAL A 106 -15.69 1.30 14.62
CA VAL A 106 -14.40 1.55 15.30
C VAL A 106 -13.44 0.36 15.10
N ALA A 107 -13.94 -0.87 15.24
CA ALA A 107 -13.16 -2.08 14.99
C ALA A 107 -12.85 -2.23 13.50
N GLY A 108 -13.79 -1.90 12.62
CA GLY A 108 -13.58 -1.82 11.18
C GLY A 108 -12.45 -0.87 10.82
N LEU A 109 -12.44 0.34 11.40
CA LEU A 109 -11.36 1.31 11.20
C LEU A 109 -10.02 0.78 11.73
N GLY A 110 -10.00 0.15 12.91
CA GLY A 110 -8.79 -0.49 13.44
C GLY A 110 -8.24 -1.59 12.52
N LEU A 111 -9.13 -2.39 11.92
CA LEU A 111 -8.75 -3.38 10.92
C LEU A 111 -8.24 -2.71 9.63
N ALA A 112 -8.85 -1.61 9.18
CA ALA A 112 -8.38 -0.85 8.02
C ALA A 112 -6.96 -0.32 8.20
N VAL A 113 -6.67 0.24 9.38
CA VAL A 113 -5.30 0.63 9.77
C VAL A 113 -4.36 -0.57 9.71
N THR A 114 -4.77 -1.71 10.27
CA THR A 114 -3.96 -2.94 10.28
C THR A 114 -3.69 -3.46 8.87
N VAL A 115 -4.68 -3.41 7.98
CA VAL A 115 -4.55 -3.80 6.56
C VAL A 115 -3.59 -2.86 5.84
N ALA A 116 -3.67 -1.55 6.07
CA ALA A 116 -2.74 -0.58 5.48
C ALA A 116 -1.29 -0.85 5.93
N VAL A 117 -1.08 -1.09 7.23
CA VAL A 117 0.23 -1.49 7.78
C VAL A 117 0.70 -2.79 7.15
N ALA A 118 -0.14 -3.82 7.10
CA ALA A 118 0.24 -5.11 6.54
C ALA A 118 0.57 -5.02 5.04
N LYS A 119 -0.27 -4.35 4.23
CA LYS A 119 -0.07 -4.22 2.79
C LYS A 119 1.20 -3.44 2.47
N GLY A 120 1.41 -2.29 3.11
CA GLY A 120 2.61 -1.48 2.91
C GLY A 120 3.87 -2.18 3.45
N GLY A 121 3.76 -2.81 4.61
CA GLY A 121 4.87 -3.47 5.31
C GLY A 121 5.39 -4.71 4.61
N PHE A 122 4.53 -5.71 4.39
CA PHE A 122 4.92 -6.94 3.70
C PHE A 122 5.25 -6.69 2.23
N GLY A 123 4.53 -5.79 1.57
CA GLY A 123 4.90 -5.30 0.25
C GLY A 123 6.30 -4.66 0.26
N GLY A 124 6.66 -3.92 1.30
CA GLY A 124 8.01 -3.38 1.48
C GLY A 124 9.07 -4.47 1.58
N VAL A 125 8.90 -5.43 2.51
CA VAL A 125 9.86 -6.52 2.75
C VAL A 125 10.12 -7.33 1.48
N GLN A 126 9.05 -7.67 0.75
CA GLN A 126 9.15 -8.44 -0.48
C GLN A 126 9.83 -7.65 -1.61
N SER A 127 9.78 -6.32 -1.57
CA SER A 127 10.52 -5.47 -2.54
C SER A 127 12.00 -5.52 -2.25
N MET A 128 12.39 -5.63 -0.97
CA MET A 128 13.79 -5.78 -0.60
C MET A 128 14.32 -7.13 -1.08
N ASP A 129 13.55 -8.20 -0.84
CA ASP A 129 13.90 -9.57 -1.26
C ASP A 129 14.28 -9.63 -2.74
N ALA A 130 13.50 -8.98 -3.58
CA ALA A 130 13.65 -9.03 -5.02
C ALA A 130 14.71 -8.08 -5.60
N LEU A 131 14.93 -6.92 -4.96
CA LEU A 131 15.65 -5.82 -5.61
C LEU A 131 17.04 -5.56 -5.04
N TYR A 132 17.26 -5.77 -3.74
CA TYR A 132 18.53 -5.43 -3.10
C TYR A 132 18.92 -6.32 -1.91
N GLY A 133 18.15 -7.37 -1.64
CA GLY A 133 18.44 -8.41 -0.67
C GLY A 133 18.04 -8.09 0.78
N THR A 134 18.06 -9.13 1.62
CA THR A 134 17.66 -9.08 3.04
C THR A 134 18.59 -9.86 3.97
N ASP A 135 19.90 -9.84 3.73
CA ASP A 135 20.88 -10.67 4.46
C ASP A 135 20.86 -10.43 5.99
N HIS A 136 20.44 -9.24 6.42
CA HIS A 136 20.28 -8.88 7.83
C HIS A 136 18.99 -9.42 8.48
N LEU A 137 17.99 -9.83 7.68
CA LEU A 137 16.70 -10.38 8.10
C LEU A 137 16.69 -11.92 8.06
N ARG A 138 17.45 -12.53 8.98
CA ARG A 138 17.71 -13.98 9.01
C ARG A 138 16.56 -14.83 9.53
N THR A 139 15.61 -14.26 10.27
CA THR A 139 14.53 -15.03 10.91
C THR A 139 13.15 -14.49 10.57
N ARG A 140 12.12 -15.36 10.66
CA ARG A 140 10.73 -14.94 10.45
C ARG A 140 10.32 -13.77 11.36
N PRO A 141 10.59 -13.78 12.68
CA PRO A 141 10.28 -12.62 13.52
C PRO A 141 10.93 -11.31 13.06
N GLN A 142 12.16 -11.34 12.52
CA GLN A 142 12.79 -10.13 11.98
C GLN A 142 12.08 -9.59 10.74
N ARG A 143 11.63 -10.49 9.86
CA ARG A 143 10.86 -10.10 8.66
C ARG A 143 9.51 -9.49 9.04
N TRP A 144 8.84 -10.05 10.04
CA TRP A 144 7.61 -9.48 10.59
C TRP A 144 7.87 -8.12 11.24
N LEU A 145 8.94 -7.99 12.02
CA LEU A 145 9.34 -6.70 12.61
C LEU A 145 9.62 -5.66 11.52
N ALA A 146 10.34 -6.01 10.45
CA ALA A 146 10.58 -5.14 9.31
C ALA A 146 9.28 -4.72 8.63
N ALA A 147 8.36 -5.66 8.39
CA ALA A 147 7.04 -5.36 7.83
C ALA A 147 6.24 -4.42 8.74
N VAL A 148 6.20 -4.66 10.05
CA VAL A 148 5.50 -3.81 11.02
C VAL A 148 6.13 -2.41 11.09
N VAL A 149 7.46 -2.29 11.06
CA VAL A 149 8.13 -0.98 11.09
C VAL A 149 7.87 -0.18 9.82
N ARG A 150 8.03 -0.80 8.65
CA ARG A 150 7.85 -0.14 7.35
C ARG A 150 6.37 0.20 7.10
N GLY A 151 5.47 -0.73 7.39
CA GLY A 151 4.02 -0.49 7.33
C GLY A 151 3.53 0.48 8.39
N GLY A 152 4.11 0.42 9.59
CA GLY A 152 3.83 1.35 10.68
C GLY A 152 4.22 2.78 10.34
N ALA A 153 5.24 2.99 9.49
CA ALA A 153 5.56 4.33 8.99
C ALA A 153 4.37 4.96 8.24
N VAL A 154 3.60 4.17 7.51
CA VAL A 154 2.44 4.63 6.71
C VAL A 154 1.29 5.11 7.60
N MET A 155 1.10 4.51 8.77
CA MET A 155 -0.07 4.76 9.62
C MET A 155 0.26 5.42 10.95
N VAL A 156 1.27 4.94 11.67
CA VAL A 156 1.62 5.46 13.00
C VAL A 156 2.27 6.82 12.90
N VAL A 157 3.16 7.06 11.93
CA VAL A 157 3.82 8.37 11.81
C VAL A 157 2.78 9.48 11.53
N PRO A 158 1.83 9.32 10.60
CA PRO A 158 0.79 10.33 10.45
C PRO A 158 -0.11 10.53 11.68
N MET A 159 -0.40 9.48 12.45
CA MET A 159 -1.11 9.62 13.73
C MET A 159 -0.34 10.51 14.73
N LEU A 160 0.99 10.53 14.67
CA LEU A 160 1.86 11.28 15.58
C LEU A 160 2.17 12.70 15.10
N PHE A 161 2.33 12.91 13.79
CA PHE A 161 2.74 14.20 13.22
C PHE A 161 1.56 15.00 12.64
N TRP A 162 0.48 14.32 12.24
CA TRP A 162 -0.73 14.89 11.65
C TRP A 162 -1.99 14.52 12.44
N THR A 163 -1.86 14.47 13.78
CA THR A 163 -2.88 13.95 14.69
C THR A 163 -4.28 14.53 14.42
N ASP A 164 -4.42 15.85 14.38
CA ASP A 164 -5.74 16.47 14.26
C ASP A 164 -6.43 16.09 12.95
N VAL A 165 -5.69 16.09 11.84
CA VAL A 165 -6.19 15.67 10.52
C VAL A 165 -6.52 14.18 10.52
N PHE A 166 -5.64 13.35 11.08
CA PHE A 166 -5.84 11.90 11.15
C PHE A 166 -7.11 11.54 11.94
N TYR A 167 -7.30 12.14 13.11
CA TYR A 167 -8.48 11.90 13.95
C TYR A 167 -9.75 12.52 13.33
N ALA A 168 -9.65 13.68 12.67
CA ALA A 168 -10.78 14.26 11.93
C ALA A 168 -11.27 13.32 10.81
N PHE A 169 -10.37 12.78 9.98
CA PHE A 169 -10.74 11.79 8.97
C PHE A 169 -11.27 10.49 9.58
N SER A 170 -10.67 10.03 10.69
CA SER A 170 -11.16 8.85 11.42
C SER A 170 -12.61 9.03 11.89
N SER A 171 -12.95 10.22 12.39
CA SER A 171 -14.32 10.57 12.78
C SER A 171 -15.27 10.57 11.57
N VAL A 172 -14.87 11.17 10.44
CA VAL A 172 -15.69 11.14 9.20
C VAL A 172 -15.90 9.70 8.74
N MET A 173 -14.85 8.88 8.73
CA MET A 173 -14.93 7.46 8.34
C MET A 173 -15.89 6.66 9.22
N ILE A 174 -15.87 6.86 10.53
CA ILE A 174 -16.80 6.18 11.46
C ILE A 174 -18.23 6.68 11.25
N SER A 175 -18.41 8.00 11.09
CA SER A 175 -19.71 8.61 10.82
C SER A 175 -20.38 8.12 9.54
N ILE A 176 -19.63 7.53 8.59
CA ILE A 176 -20.23 6.90 7.41
C ILE A 176 -21.25 5.82 7.79
N PHE A 177 -20.94 5.08 8.86
CA PHE A 177 -21.72 3.94 9.34
C PHE A 177 -22.51 4.27 10.60
N ASP A 178 -21.87 4.93 11.58
CA ASP A 178 -22.50 5.30 12.85
C ASP A 178 -21.85 6.55 13.47
N PRO A 179 -22.48 7.73 13.35
CA PRO A 179 -22.00 8.96 13.97
C PRO A 179 -21.88 8.90 15.50
N SER A 180 -22.68 8.06 16.18
CA SER A 180 -22.65 7.96 17.63
C SER A 180 -21.38 7.26 18.16
N ALA A 181 -20.78 6.39 17.32
CA ALA A 181 -19.56 5.66 17.63
C ALA A 181 -18.29 6.53 17.62
N VAL A 182 -18.35 7.76 17.10
CA VAL A 182 -17.20 8.70 17.09
C VAL A 182 -16.67 8.99 18.48
N SER A 183 -17.54 8.99 19.49
CA SER A 183 -17.17 9.20 20.90
C SER A 183 -16.09 8.22 21.40
N ALA A 184 -15.99 7.03 20.81
CA ALA A 184 -14.97 6.03 21.13
C ALA A 184 -13.54 6.45 20.71
N LEU A 185 -13.41 7.36 19.74
CA LEU A 185 -12.13 7.97 19.37
C LEU A 185 -11.66 8.99 20.41
N GLY A 186 -12.58 9.54 21.22
CA GLY A 186 -12.28 10.46 22.30
C GLY A 186 -11.42 9.83 23.41
N GLY A 187 -11.02 10.65 24.38
CA GLY A 187 -10.18 10.26 25.52
C GLY A 187 -8.81 10.93 25.52
N ASP A 188 -7.88 10.41 26.30
CA ASP A 188 -6.53 10.97 26.46
C ASP A 188 -5.65 10.71 25.22
N ILE A 189 -5.79 11.59 24.22
CA ILE A 189 -5.00 11.56 22.98
C ILE A 189 -3.50 11.73 23.28
N ALA A 190 -3.13 12.51 24.29
CA ALA A 190 -1.73 12.74 24.62
C ALA A 190 -1.05 11.44 25.07
N THR A 191 -1.67 10.70 26.00
CA THR A 191 -1.15 9.39 26.43
C THR A 191 -1.13 8.39 25.28
N ARG A 192 -2.17 8.34 24.43
CA ARG A 192 -2.17 7.45 23.25
C ARG A 192 -1.02 7.76 22.30
N ARG A 193 -0.74 9.05 22.05
CA ARG A 193 0.41 9.47 21.23
C ARG A 193 1.74 9.06 21.85
N LEU A 194 1.90 9.21 23.17
CA LEU A 194 3.12 8.78 23.86
C LEU A 194 3.32 7.27 23.75
N VAL A 195 2.27 6.47 23.97
CA VAL A 195 2.34 5.00 23.87
C VAL A 195 2.61 4.56 22.43
N LEU A 196 1.90 5.13 21.44
CA LEU A 196 2.10 4.82 20.02
C LEU A 196 3.48 5.23 19.54
N GLY A 197 3.93 6.44 19.90
CA GLY A 197 5.25 6.97 19.52
C GLY A 197 6.39 6.21 20.17
N GLY A 198 6.30 5.97 21.49
CA GLY A 198 7.29 5.18 22.22
C GLY A 198 7.35 3.73 21.73
N GLY A 199 6.19 3.10 21.52
CA GLY A 199 6.09 1.74 20.99
C GLY A 199 6.66 1.62 19.58
N TYR A 200 6.26 2.50 18.66
CA TYR A 200 6.77 2.49 17.29
C TYR A 200 8.27 2.82 17.23
N GLY A 201 8.73 3.83 17.99
CA GLY A 201 10.14 4.17 18.10
C GLY A 201 10.99 3.00 18.60
N ALA A 202 10.50 2.26 19.61
CA ALA A 202 11.17 1.06 20.11
C ALA A 202 11.26 -0.04 19.03
N LEU A 203 10.20 -0.25 18.24
CA LEU A 203 10.22 -1.19 17.12
C LEU A 203 11.22 -0.79 16.03
N VAL A 204 11.30 0.50 15.69
CA VAL A 204 12.29 1.04 14.73
C VAL A 204 13.71 0.79 15.23
N VAL A 205 14.00 1.13 16.49
CA VAL A 205 15.32 0.91 17.10
C VAL A 205 15.66 -0.59 17.12
N ALA A 206 14.71 -1.44 17.49
CA ALA A 206 14.92 -2.89 17.49
C ALA A 206 15.21 -3.42 16.08
N HIS A 207 14.45 -2.97 15.07
CA HIS A 207 14.62 -3.38 13.68
C HIS A 207 15.99 -2.97 13.13
N LEU A 208 16.36 -1.69 13.25
CA LEU A 208 17.63 -1.17 12.75
C LEU A 208 18.81 -1.69 13.55
N GLY A 209 18.69 -1.81 14.87
CA GLY A 209 19.74 -2.35 15.73
C GLY A 209 20.03 -3.83 15.47
N LEU A 210 18.99 -4.65 15.30
CA LEU A 210 19.15 -6.05 14.91
C LEU A 210 19.71 -6.18 13.48
N GLY A 211 19.27 -5.31 12.58
CA GLY A 211 19.78 -5.24 11.21
C GLY A 211 21.27 -4.92 11.17
N TYR A 212 21.70 -3.88 11.87
CA TYR A 212 23.10 -3.44 11.97
C TYR A 212 24.00 -4.55 12.50
N ARG A 213 23.59 -5.23 13.59
CA ARG A 213 24.35 -6.35 14.18
C ARG A 213 24.50 -7.55 13.26
N ARG A 214 23.65 -7.68 12.24
CA ARG A 214 23.60 -8.83 11.32
C ARG A 214 23.99 -8.47 9.89
N ALA A 215 24.35 -7.21 9.63
CA ALA A 215 24.74 -6.72 8.33
C ALA A 215 25.93 -7.53 7.79
N ALA A 216 25.81 -7.97 6.53
CA ALA A 216 26.82 -8.78 5.85
C ALA A 216 27.78 -7.95 4.99
N GLY A 217 27.68 -6.61 5.01
CA GLY A 217 28.48 -5.72 4.16
C GLY A 217 28.00 -5.63 2.70
N THR A 218 26.88 -6.26 2.34
CA THR A 218 26.31 -6.28 0.98
C THR A 218 25.57 -5.00 0.57
N GLY A 219 25.45 -4.02 1.49
CA GLY A 219 24.67 -2.79 1.27
C GLY A 219 23.16 -2.93 1.52
N SER A 220 22.61 -4.15 1.57
CA SER A 220 21.18 -4.44 1.81
C SER A 220 20.63 -3.79 3.10
N PHE A 221 21.39 -3.86 4.20
CA PHE A 221 21.03 -3.19 5.45
C PHE A 221 21.01 -1.66 5.32
N LEU A 222 21.99 -1.07 4.63
CA LEU A 222 22.05 0.39 4.46
C LEU A 222 20.86 0.88 3.63
N ALA A 223 20.49 0.15 2.58
CA ALA A 223 19.31 0.43 1.77
C ALA A 223 18.02 0.33 2.60
N ASP A 224 17.85 -0.72 3.41
CA ASP A 224 16.68 -0.86 4.29
C ASP A 224 16.60 0.26 5.33
N ALA A 225 17.72 0.60 5.98
CA ALA A 225 17.78 1.70 6.93
C ALA A 225 17.44 3.04 6.27
N ALA A 226 18.03 3.34 5.12
CA ALA A 226 17.78 4.57 4.37
C ALA A 226 16.30 4.66 3.93
N GLU A 227 15.72 3.58 3.40
CA GLU A 227 14.32 3.58 3.00
C GLU A 227 13.36 3.66 4.19
N THR A 228 13.66 3.00 5.30
CA THR A 228 12.85 3.08 6.53
C THR A 228 12.83 4.51 7.08
N LEU A 229 14.00 5.15 7.13
CA LEU A 229 14.10 6.55 7.56
C LEU A 229 13.44 7.50 6.56
N LEU A 230 13.56 7.24 5.25
CA LEU A 230 12.88 8.01 4.22
C LEU A 230 11.35 7.92 4.37
N LEU A 231 10.80 6.73 4.64
CA LEU A 231 9.36 6.55 4.87
C LEU A 231 8.90 7.33 6.10
N ILE A 232 9.65 7.25 7.21
CA ILE A 232 9.33 8.00 8.43
C ILE A 232 9.39 9.51 8.15
N ALA A 233 10.44 10.00 7.50
CA ALA A 233 10.58 11.41 7.15
C ALA A 233 9.46 11.88 6.22
N TYR A 234 9.14 11.10 5.19
CA TYR A 234 8.08 11.40 4.24
C TYR A 234 6.72 11.55 4.93
N PHE A 235 6.32 10.60 5.78
CA PHE A 235 5.03 10.67 6.47
C PHE A 235 5.01 11.70 7.62
N ALA A 236 6.16 12.08 8.16
CA ALA A 236 6.27 13.16 9.14
C ALA A 236 6.19 14.55 8.50
N LEU A 237 6.72 14.71 7.28
CA LEU A 237 6.86 16.00 6.61
C LEU A 237 5.75 16.29 5.58
N VAL A 238 5.26 15.29 4.86
CA VAL A 238 4.22 15.50 3.83
C VAL A 238 2.84 15.45 4.50
N PRO A 239 1.91 16.39 4.22
CA PRO A 239 0.56 16.37 4.80
C PRO A 239 -0.11 15.02 4.57
N VAL A 240 -0.66 14.41 5.62
CA VAL A 240 -1.11 13.00 5.61
C VAL A 240 -1.99 12.63 4.41
N VAL A 241 -2.91 13.49 4.00
CA VAL A 241 -3.82 13.23 2.87
C VAL A 241 -3.05 13.13 1.55
N ILE A 242 -2.09 14.03 1.32
CA ILE A 242 -1.17 13.96 0.17
C ILE A 242 -0.25 12.75 0.32
N ALA A 243 0.30 12.54 1.51
CA ALA A 243 1.29 11.52 1.77
C ALA A 243 0.75 10.12 1.44
N VAL A 244 -0.43 9.79 1.97
CA VAL A 244 -1.14 8.54 1.67
C VAL A 244 -1.54 8.51 0.19
N GLY A 245 -2.08 9.61 -0.34
CA GLY A 245 -2.46 9.78 -1.74
C GLY A 245 -1.39 9.34 -2.74
N LEU A 246 -0.16 9.80 -2.51
CA LEU A 246 0.97 9.61 -3.41
C LEU A 246 1.86 8.41 -3.04
N TYR A 247 1.82 7.95 -1.77
CA TYR A 247 2.60 6.79 -1.34
C TYR A 247 2.27 5.55 -2.18
N PHE A 248 1.00 5.27 -2.43
CA PHE A 248 0.64 4.08 -3.17
C PHE A 248 1.16 4.06 -4.62
N PRO A 249 0.86 5.05 -5.48
CA PRO A 249 1.38 5.05 -6.84
C PRO A 249 2.90 5.17 -6.90
N LEU A 250 3.50 6.07 -6.09
CA LEU A 250 4.93 6.40 -6.20
C LEU A 250 5.83 5.42 -5.45
N TRP A 251 5.35 4.75 -4.40
CA TRP A 251 6.14 3.83 -3.60
C TRP A 251 5.75 2.37 -3.79
N TYR A 252 4.48 2.05 -3.55
CA TYR A 252 3.98 0.68 -3.57
C TYR A 252 3.92 0.13 -5.01
N SER A 253 3.17 0.81 -5.89
CA SER A 253 2.97 0.38 -7.28
C SER A 253 4.27 0.43 -8.10
N ALA A 254 5.05 1.49 -7.98
CA ALA A 254 6.35 1.59 -8.67
C ALA A 254 7.29 0.42 -8.31
N ARG A 255 7.32 -0.01 -7.03
CA ARG A 255 8.11 -1.18 -6.62
C ARG A 255 7.49 -2.50 -7.01
N GLN A 256 6.17 -2.58 -7.10
CA GLN A 256 5.52 -3.76 -7.67
C GLN A 256 5.95 -3.97 -9.12
N VAL A 257 6.00 -2.90 -9.92
CA VAL A 257 6.53 -2.95 -11.29
C VAL A 257 8.01 -3.34 -11.30
N ALA A 258 8.82 -2.77 -10.41
CA ALA A 258 10.24 -3.17 -10.29
C ALA A 258 10.39 -4.67 -10.03
N ARG A 259 9.61 -5.21 -9.07
CA ARG A 259 9.63 -6.63 -8.74
C ARG A 259 9.19 -7.52 -9.89
N SER A 260 8.06 -7.20 -10.54
CA SER A 260 7.56 -8.02 -11.64
C SER A 260 8.53 -8.03 -12.81
N SER A 261 9.26 -6.95 -13.04
CA SER A 261 10.32 -6.88 -14.06
C SER A 261 11.61 -7.63 -13.70
N ALA A 262 11.85 -7.87 -12.41
CA ALA A 262 13.03 -8.58 -11.92
C ALA A 262 12.86 -10.11 -11.91
N VAL A 263 11.62 -10.60 -12.00
CA VAL A 263 11.32 -12.03 -12.07
C VAL A 263 11.30 -12.49 -13.52
N ASP A 264 12.12 -13.49 -13.85
CA ASP A 264 12.21 -14.06 -15.19
C ASP A 264 10.96 -14.94 -15.50
N ASP A 265 10.21 -14.59 -16.55
CA ASP A 265 8.95 -15.26 -16.96
C ASP A 265 9.18 -16.73 -17.41
N THR A 266 10.43 -17.13 -17.64
CA THR A 266 10.83 -18.44 -18.18
C THR A 266 10.54 -19.63 -17.26
N ALA A 267 10.34 -19.40 -15.96
CA ALA A 267 10.01 -20.45 -14.99
C ALA A 267 8.52 -20.88 -15.00
N VAL A 268 7.66 -20.23 -15.80
CA VAL A 268 6.20 -20.44 -15.79
C VAL A 268 5.71 -21.43 -16.86
N THR A 269 6.62 -22.16 -17.52
CA THR A 269 6.30 -23.14 -18.58
C THR A 269 5.79 -24.50 -18.06
N GLN A 270 5.19 -24.55 -16.87
CA GLN A 270 4.56 -25.76 -16.35
C GLN A 270 3.23 -25.45 -15.67
N ALA A 271 2.18 -25.37 -16.47
CA ALA A 271 0.92 -26.04 -16.20
C ALA A 271 0.03 -25.94 -17.45
N ASP A 272 -0.19 -27.07 -18.12
CA ASP A 272 -1.34 -27.33 -19.00
C ASP A 272 -2.65 -27.25 -18.19
N ALA A 273 -3.00 -26.05 -17.72
CA ALA A 273 -4.20 -25.84 -16.91
C ALA A 273 -5.05 -24.77 -17.58
N THR A 274 -6.14 -25.21 -18.19
CA THR A 274 -7.09 -24.29 -18.81
C THR A 274 -7.80 -23.45 -17.75
N GLY A 275 -7.49 -22.16 -17.71
CA GLY A 275 -8.08 -21.13 -16.87
C GLY A 275 -9.22 -20.39 -17.56
N MET A 276 -10.03 -19.68 -16.78
CA MET A 276 -11.08 -18.79 -17.32
C MET A 276 -10.50 -17.62 -18.14
N LEU A 277 -9.18 -17.42 -18.05
CA LEU A 277 -8.42 -16.31 -18.61
C LEU A 277 -7.50 -16.74 -19.76
N ASP A 278 -7.57 -17.99 -20.24
CA ASP A 278 -6.70 -18.52 -21.30
C ASP A 278 -6.75 -17.75 -22.61
N ALA A 279 -7.90 -17.14 -22.93
CA ALA A 279 -8.06 -16.33 -24.14
C ALA A 279 -7.11 -15.10 -24.18
N LEU A 280 -6.48 -14.76 -23.07
CA LEU A 280 -5.48 -13.70 -22.96
C LEU A 280 -4.10 -14.10 -23.46
N ASP A 281 -3.79 -15.40 -23.42
CA ASP A 281 -2.52 -15.96 -23.90
C ASP A 281 -2.68 -16.46 -25.36
N ALA A 282 -3.66 -15.91 -26.09
CA ALA A 282 -3.90 -16.25 -27.49
C ALA A 282 -2.73 -15.82 -28.38
N ASP A 283 -2.36 -16.68 -29.34
CA ASP A 283 -1.31 -16.40 -30.33
C ASP A 283 -1.59 -15.16 -31.18
N ASP A 284 -2.84 -14.71 -31.23
CA ASP A 284 -3.28 -13.50 -31.92
C ASP A 284 -3.19 -12.28 -30.97
N PRO A 285 -2.26 -11.34 -31.21
CA PRO A 285 -2.08 -10.16 -30.36
C PRO A 285 -3.34 -9.29 -30.26
N ALA A 286 -4.18 -9.25 -31.30
CA ALA A 286 -5.41 -8.47 -31.28
C ALA A 286 -6.43 -9.08 -30.31
N ARG A 287 -6.54 -10.40 -30.27
CA ARG A 287 -7.42 -11.12 -29.32
C ARG A 287 -6.91 -11.01 -27.89
N ALA A 288 -5.60 -11.18 -27.67
CA ALA A 288 -4.98 -11.02 -26.36
C ALA A 288 -5.20 -9.59 -25.81
N THR A 289 -5.05 -8.58 -26.67
CA THR A 289 -5.30 -7.17 -26.33
C THR A 289 -6.76 -6.92 -26.00
N LEU A 290 -7.69 -7.39 -26.86
CA LEU A 290 -9.12 -7.20 -26.65
C LEU A 290 -9.62 -7.90 -25.37
N ALA A 291 -9.16 -9.12 -25.12
CA ALA A 291 -9.48 -9.87 -23.92
C ALA A 291 -8.93 -9.17 -22.67
N SER A 292 -7.70 -8.65 -22.72
CA SER A 292 -7.12 -7.85 -21.61
C SER A 292 -7.96 -6.60 -21.34
N TRP A 293 -8.38 -5.89 -22.40
CA TRP A 293 -9.27 -4.74 -22.30
C TRP A 293 -10.62 -5.10 -21.67
N ALA A 294 -11.24 -6.18 -22.13
CA ALA A 294 -12.52 -6.65 -21.61
C ALA A 294 -12.44 -7.00 -20.12
N VAL A 295 -11.36 -7.67 -19.69
CA VAL A 295 -11.14 -8.01 -18.28
C VAL A 295 -10.96 -6.76 -17.42
N LEU A 296 -10.22 -5.75 -17.90
CA LEU A 296 -10.07 -4.47 -17.20
C LEU A 296 -11.42 -3.74 -17.06
N ILE A 297 -12.27 -3.75 -18.10
CA ILE A 297 -13.62 -3.18 -18.03
C ILE A 297 -14.46 -3.92 -17.01
N VAL A 298 -14.51 -5.26 -17.06
CA VAL A 298 -15.29 -6.08 -16.13
C VAL A 298 -14.81 -5.86 -14.68
N GLY A 299 -13.50 -5.85 -14.45
CA GLY A 299 -12.90 -5.58 -13.15
C GLY A 299 -13.23 -4.17 -12.63
N SER A 300 -13.24 -3.18 -13.51
CA SER A 300 -13.63 -1.80 -13.18
C SER A 300 -15.12 -1.73 -12.80
N VAL A 301 -16.00 -2.31 -13.62
CA VAL A 301 -17.44 -2.36 -13.34
C VAL A 301 -17.72 -3.09 -12.02
N ALA A 302 -17.05 -4.21 -11.76
CA ALA A 302 -17.19 -4.93 -10.49
C ALA A 302 -16.71 -4.08 -9.30
N THR A 303 -15.57 -3.41 -9.42
CA THR A 303 -15.00 -2.57 -8.35
C THR A 303 -15.89 -1.36 -8.06
N PHE A 304 -16.28 -0.60 -9.08
CA PHE A 304 -17.18 0.56 -8.91
C PHE A 304 -18.61 0.13 -8.53
N GLY A 305 -19.04 -1.06 -8.97
CA GLY A 305 -20.30 -1.66 -8.54
C GLY A 305 -20.31 -1.97 -7.04
N LEU A 306 -19.23 -2.59 -6.52
CA LEU A 306 -19.06 -2.81 -5.08
C LEU A 306 -18.99 -1.49 -4.30
N ALA A 307 -18.28 -0.48 -4.83
CA ALA A 307 -18.25 0.85 -4.22
C ALA A 307 -19.65 1.48 -4.21
N THR A 308 -20.43 1.34 -5.28
CA THR A 308 -21.81 1.84 -5.36
C THR A 308 -22.71 1.12 -4.36
N VAL A 309 -22.58 -0.19 -4.22
CA VAL A 309 -23.33 -0.95 -3.20
C VAL A 309 -22.97 -0.46 -1.80
N LEU A 310 -21.68 -0.31 -1.48
CA LEU A 310 -21.26 0.23 -0.18
C LEU A 310 -21.82 1.64 0.05
N TRP A 311 -21.76 2.50 -0.96
CA TRP A 311 -22.30 3.85 -0.92
C TRP A 311 -23.79 3.85 -0.63
N LEU A 312 -24.59 3.07 -1.36
CA LEU A 312 -26.05 3.03 -1.20
C LEU A 312 -26.47 2.43 0.14
N LEU A 313 -25.69 1.49 0.68
CA LEU A 313 -25.97 0.88 1.97
C LEU A 313 -25.50 1.74 3.16
N SER A 314 -24.53 2.63 2.95
CA SER A 314 -23.98 3.48 4.01
C SER A 314 -25.01 4.54 4.47
N PRO A 315 -25.34 4.63 5.77
CA PRO A 315 -26.28 5.63 6.28
C PRO A 315 -25.89 7.08 5.95
N GLN A 316 -24.59 7.39 5.97
CA GLN A 316 -24.07 8.71 5.60
C GLN A 316 -22.83 8.57 4.72
N PRO A 317 -22.94 8.38 3.39
CA PRO A 317 -21.78 8.03 2.55
C PRO A 317 -20.62 9.03 2.59
N LEU A 318 -20.88 10.28 2.97
CA LEU A 318 -19.88 11.35 3.15
C LEU A 318 -19.46 11.59 4.61
N GLY A 319 -20.04 10.87 5.58
CA GLY A 319 -19.72 10.95 7.01
C GLY A 319 -19.90 12.33 7.65
N GLY A 320 -20.80 13.15 7.10
CA GLY A 320 -21.01 14.54 7.51
C GLY A 320 -19.93 15.53 7.05
N GLY A 321 -18.93 15.09 6.28
CA GLY A 321 -17.92 15.95 5.68
C GLY A 321 -18.41 16.62 4.39
N GLY A 322 -17.71 17.69 3.97
CA GLY A 322 -17.88 18.23 2.62
C GLY A 322 -17.48 17.22 1.54
N ILE A 323 -17.92 17.41 0.29
CA ILE A 323 -17.80 16.41 -0.78
C ILE A 323 -16.39 15.82 -0.93
N LEU A 324 -15.34 16.64 -0.96
CA LEU A 324 -13.96 16.16 -1.13
C LEU A 324 -13.49 15.33 0.06
N VAL A 325 -13.73 15.80 1.28
CA VAL A 325 -13.32 15.11 2.52
C VAL A 325 -14.09 13.80 2.68
N GLY A 326 -15.40 13.83 2.45
CA GLY A 326 -16.25 12.64 2.50
C GLY A 326 -15.85 11.61 1.45
N LEU A 327 -15.49 12.03 0.23
CA LEU A 327 -14.97 11.13 -0.80
C LEU A 327 -13.63 10.52 -0.40
N VAL A 328 -12.68 11.30 0.16
CA VAL A 328 -11.41 10.76 0.66
C VAL A 328 -11.65 9.73 1.76
N ALA A 329 -12.57 10.01 2.70
CA ALA A 329 -12.93 9.07 3.77
C ALA A 329 -13.55 7.79 3.22
N PHE A 330 -14.55 7.92 2.34
CA PHE A 330 -15.24 6.80 1.70
C PHE A 330 -14.27 5.92 0.92
N TRP A 331 -13.46 6.51 0.05
CA TRP A 331 -12.49 5.76 -0.76
C TRP A 331 -11.39 5.13 0.08
N SER A 332 -10.96 5.76 1.18
CA SER A 332 -10.02 5.13 2.12
C SER A 332 -10.59 3.84 2.71
N ILE A 333 -11.85 3.87 3.15
CA ILE A 333 -12.54 2.68 3.66
C ILE A 333 -12.70 1.64 2.57
N PHE A 334 -13.24 2.03 1.41
CA PHE A 334 -13.47 1.10 0.31
C PHE A 334 -12.18 0.42 -0.15
N VAL A 335 -11.10 1.20 -0.36
CA VAL A 335 -9.78 0.66 -0.73
C VAL A 335 -9.26 -0.28 0.36
N SER A 336 -9.45 0.04 1.64
CA SER A 336 -9.04 -0.86 2.73
C SER A 336 -9.81 -2.18 2.71
N ILE A 337 -11.11 -2.15 2.41
CA ILE A 337 -11.97 -3.34 2.31
C ILE A 337 -11.47 -4.27 1.22
N ILE A 338 -11.22 -3.76 0.02
CA ILE A 338 -10.72 -4.56 -1.11
C ILE A 338 -9.24 -4.93 -0.95
N ALA A 339 -8.47 -4.22 -0.13
CA ALA A 339 -7.08 -4.53 0.17
C ALA A 339 -6.93 -5.70 1.16
N LEU A 340 -7.91 -5.99 2.01
CA LEU A 340 -7.82 -7.08 2.98
C LEU A 340 -7.57 -8.45 2.29
N PRO A 341 -8.36 -8.86 1.27
CA PRO A 341 -8.08 -10.12 0.60
C PRO A 341 -6.75 -10.13 -0.17
N HIS A 342 -6.25 -8.97 -0.60
CA HIS A 342 -4.89 -8.90 -1.16
C HIS A 342 -3.86 -9.34 -0.12
N VAL A 343 -3.96 -8.85 1.11
CA VAL A 343 -3.06 -9.23 2.22
C VAL A 343 -3.24 -10.71 2.58
N VAL A 344 -4.48 -11.13 2.84
CA VAL A 344 -4.76 -12.46 3.40
C VAL A 344 -4.70 -13.54 2.34
N VAL A 345 -5.51 -13.43 1.28
CA VAL A 345 -5.63 -14.45 0.24
C VAL A 345 -4.43 -14.37 -0.69
N GLY A 346 -4.18 -13.19 -1.24
CA GLY A 346 -3.08 -12.97 -2.19
C GLY A 346 -1.69 -13.06 -1.56
N GLY A 347 -1.53 -12.71 -0.29
CA GLY A 347 -0.23 -12.69 0.37
C GLY A 347 0.05 -13.92 1.23
N TRP A 348 -0.80 -14.19 2.22
CA TRP A 348 -0.51 -15.18 3.26
C TRP A 348 -0.98 -16.60 2.94
N LEU A 349 -2.14 -16.74 2.28
CA LEU A 349 -2.70 -18.04 1.91
C LEU A 349 -2.09 -18.59 0.61
N ASP A 350 -1.81 -17.72 -0.36
CA ASP A 350 -1.22 -18.07 -1.64
C ASP A 350 0.32 -18.13 -1.55
N ARG A 351 0.84 -19.28 -1.12
CA ARG A 351 2.29 -19.50 -0.91
C ARG A 351 3.07 -19.81 -2.18
N THR A 352 2.40 -19.98 -3.32
CA THR A 352 3.07 -20.43 -4.57
C THR A 352 3.37 -19.28 -5.51
N ARG A 353 2.38 -18.40 -5.77
CA ARG A 353 2.52 -17.29 -6.72
C ARG A 353 1.81 -16.03 -6.23
N GLY A 354 1.62 -15.88 -4.91
CA GLY A 354 0.88 -14.77 -4.31
C GLY A 354 1.31 -13.38 -4.78
N ILE A 355 0.52 -12.34 -4.49
CA ILE A 355 0.72 -10.97 -5.01
C ILE A 355 2.04 -10.30 -4.58
N TRP A 356 2.73 -10.89 -3.59
CA TRP A 356 4.05 -10.47 -3.15
C TRP A 356 5.10 -11.57 -3.31
N TYR A 357 4.76 -12.66 -4.01
CA TYR A 357 5.66 -13.74 -4.27
C TYR A 357 6.69 -13.30 -5.31
N VAL A 358 7.95 -13.46 -4.94
CA VAL A 358 9.11 -13.39 -5.82
C VAL A 358 9.82 -14.74 -5.64
N PRO A 359 9.99 -15.54 -6.72
CA PRO A 359 10.51 -16.89 -6.64
C PRO A 359 11.92 -17.01 -6.06
#